data_AF-A0A7L8D7M1-F1
#
_entry.id   AF-A0A7L8D7M1-F1
#
_cell.length_a   1.000
_cell.length_b   1.000
_cell.length_c   1.000
_cell.angle_alpha   90.00
_cell.angle_beta   90.00
_cell.angle_gamma   90.00
#
_symmetry.space_group_name_H-M   'P 1'
#
loop_
_entity.id
_entity.type
_entity.pdbx_description
1 polymer ?
#
loop_
_entity_poly.entity_id
_entity_poly.type
_entity_poly.pdbx_seq_one_letter_code
_entity_poly.pdbx_strand_id
1 'polypeptide(L)'
;MTKGIVVPHDAEAALEVREFSEFGDYQQAVGGWIEAVNIPSLGVMVFVNEEGLLQHLPLNSRMTFLWWFHVPEARQRAMLVGNAVIVGAPDEDGNTTDVPETVLSLLTETLVYRVEVQVIGETEWHRNAAKYTDYWEAVIWAMLLLERWALATDVRVVPVLDQDVLPIFREDTL
;
A
#
# COMPACT_ATOMS: atom_id res chain seq x y z
N MET A 1 -5.07 -8.69 22.58
CA MET A 1 -5.84 -7.96 21.56
C MET A 1 -4.84 -7.23 20.71
N THR A 2 -5.04 -7.26 19.41
CA THR A 2 -4.13 -6.69 18.41
C THR A 2 -4.91 -5.67 17.59
N LYS A 3 -4.45 -4.43 17.54
CA LYS A 3 -5.01 -3.39 16.69
C LYS A 3 -4.56 -3.61 15.24
N GLY A 4 -5.51 -3.73 14.33
CA GLY A 4 -5.25 -3.92 12.90
C GLY A 4 -6.17 -3.10 12.02
N ILE A 5 -5.93 -3.16 10.71
CA ILE A 5 -6.70 -2.46 9.67
C ILE A 5 -7.31 -3.50 8.74
N VAL A 6 -8.64 -3.55 8.65
CA VAL A 6 -9.32 -4.29 7.59
C VAL A 6 -9.29 -3.42 6.33
N VAL A 7 -8.81 -4.00 5.23
CA VAL A 7 -8.80 -3.39 3.90
C VAL A 7 -9.79 -4.16 3.03
N PRO A 8 -11.01 -3.64 2.85
CA PRO A 8 -12.00 -4.25 1.96
C PRO A 8 -11.47 -4.34 0.52
N HIS A 9 -11.87 -5.40 -0.18
CA HIS A 9 -11.57 -5.54 -1.62
C HIS A 9 -12.28 -4.48 -2.46
N ASP A 10 -13.46 -4.03 -2.02
CA ASP A 10 -14.16 -2.88 -2.61
C ASP A 10 -13.38 -1.60 -2.32
N ALA A 11 -12.89 -0.94 -3.35
CA ALA A 11 -12.06 0.25 -3.24
C ALA A 11 -12.83 1.46 -2.67
N GLU A 12 -14.15 1.49 -2.85
CA GLU A 12 -15.02 2.57 -2.33
C GLU A 12 -15.38 2.36 -0.86
N ALA A 13 -15.21 1.13 -0.33
CA ALA A 13 -15.45 0.85 1.07
C ALA A 13 -14.31 1.38 1.95
N ALA A 14 -14.70 2.05 3.03
CA ALA A 14 -13.77 2.61 4.02
C ALA A 14 -12.93 1.52 4.68
N LEU A 15 -11.72 1.89 5.10
CA LEU A 15 -10.89 1.04 5.96
C LEU A 15 -11.51 0.94 7.35
N GLU A 16 -11.36 -0.21 8.00
CA GLU A 16 -11.85 -0.40 9.37
C GLU A 16 -10.67 -0.66 10.31
N VAL A 17 -10.47 0.23 11.27
CA VAL A 17 -9.51 0.01 12.36
C VAL A 17 -10.24 -0.70 13.50
N ARG A 18 -9.77 -1.88 13.88
CA ARG A 18 -10.39 -2.66 14.96
C ARG A 18 -9.39 -3.54 15.71
N GLU A 19 -9.83 -4.04 16.85
CA GLU A 19 -9.07 -4.97 17.67
C GLU A 19 -9.42 -6.43 17.33
N PHE A 20 -8.42 -7.29 17.30
CA PHE A 20 -8.51 -8.72 17.08
C PHE A 20 -8.06 -9.44 18.35
N SER A 21 -8.92 -10.26 18.94
CA SER A 21 -8.67 -10.95 20.20
C SER A 21 -8.18 -12.37 19.96
N GLU A 22 -8.73 -13.04 18.95
CA GLU A 22 -8.46 -14.44 18.66
C GLU A 22 -8.27 -14.70 17.17
N PHE A 23 -7.72 -15.88 16.85
CA PHE A 23 -7.48 -16.30 15.47
C PHE A 23 -8.74 -16.24 14.60
N GLY A 24 -9.90 -16.57 15.17
CA GLY A 24 -11.19 -16.54 14.48
C GLY A 24 -11.60 -15.14 14.00
N ASP A 25 -11.14 -14.07 14.65
CA ASP A 25 -11.45 -12.69 14.25
C ASP A 25 -10.82 -12.35 12.89
N TYR A 26 -9.61 -12.86 12.63
CA TYR A 26 -8.93 -12.70 11.35
C TYR A 26 -9.61 -13.51 10.25
N GLN A 27 -9.98 -14.77 10.54
CA GLN A 27 -10.70 -15.63 9.59
C GLN A 27 -12.03 -15.02 9.16
N GLN A 28 -12.78 -14.44 10.12
CA GLN A 28 -14.03 -13.75 9.83
C GLN A 28 -13.79 -12.50 8.96
N ALA A 29 -12.71 -11.76 9.21
CA ALA A 29 -12.39 -10.55 8.45
C ALA A 29 -12.07 -10.83 6.98
N VAL A 30 -11.24 -11.85 6.72
CA VAL A 30 -10.81 -12.22 5.36
C VAL A 30 -11.81 -13.15 4.66
N GLY A 31 -12.73 -13.75 5.41
CA GLY A 31 -13.78 -14.63 4.90
C GLY A 31 -13.33 -16.07 4.63
N GLY A 32 -12.38 -16.62 5.41
CA GLY A 32 -11.87 -17.98 5.20
C GLY A 32 -10.66 -18.34 6.04
N TRP A 33 -9.91 -19.36 5.59
CA TRP A 33 -8.57 -19.66 6.13
C TRP A 33 -7.62 -18.52 5.82
N ILE A 34 -6.70 -18.25 6.74
CA ILE A 34 -5.78 -17.11 6.61
C ILE A 34 -4.42 -17.57 6.08
N GLU A 35 -3.89 -16.82 5.13
CA GLU A 35 -2.48 -16.85 4.75
C GLU A 35 -1.84 -15.51 5.12
N ALA A 36 -0.60 -15.53 5.59
CA ALA A 36 0.15 -14.34 5.93
C ALA A 36 1.16 -13.96 4.83
N VAL A 37 1.13 -12.70 4.39
CA VAL A 37 2.16 -12.10 3.54
C VAL A 37 2.82 -10.93 4.26
N ASN A 38 4.14 -10.81 4.15
CA ASN A 38 4.91 -9.80 4.86
C ASN A 38 5.17 -8.57 3.99
N ILE A 39 5.18 -7.39 4.62
CA ILE A 39 5.65 -6.14 4.03
C ILE A 39 6.75 -5.57 4.95
N PRO A 40 8.01 -6.05 4.83
CA PRO A 40 9.06 -5.75 5.79
C PRO A 40 9.40 -4.26 5.89
N SER A 41 9.36 -3.53 4.77
CA SER A 41 9.67 -2.10 4.73
C SER A 41 8.66 -1.23 5.50
N LEU A 42 7.47 -1.76 5.79
CA LEU A 42 6.47 -1.13 6.65
C LEU A 42 6.45 -1.73 8.06
N GLY A 43 7.17 -2.82 8.31
CA GLY A 43 7.10 -3.55 9.58
C GLY A 43 5.72 -4.16 9.84
N VAL A 44 5.03 -4.63 8.79
CA VAL A 44 3.67 -5.20 8.90
C VAL A 44 3.57 -6.59 8.26
N MET A 45 2.55 -7.31 8.72
CA MET A 45 2.06 -8.56 8.16
C MET A 45 0.62 -8.35 7.70
N VAL A 46 0.25 -9.01 6.60
CA VAL A 46 -1.10 -8.96 6.04
C VAL A 46 -1.69 -10.36 6.03
N PHE A 47 -2.85 -10.52 6.65
CA PHE A 47 -3.67 -11.71 6.50
C PHE A 47 -4.63 -11.55 5.32
N VAL A 48 -4.68 -12.56 4.47
CA VAL A 48 -5.62 -12.69 3.34
C VAL A 48 -6.29 -14.06 3.38
N ASN A 49 -7.32 -14.25 2.57
CA ASN A 49 -7.94 -15.56 2.43
C ASN A 49 -7.04 -16.50 1.62
N GLU A 50 -6.54 -17.57 2.24
CA GLU A 50 -5.66 -18.59 1.65
C GLU A 50 -6.29 -19.24 0.40
N GLU A 51 -7.61 -19.44 0.43
CA GLU A 51 -8.34 -20.06 -0.68
C GLU A 51 -8.90 -19.01 -1.65
N GLY A 52 -8.60 -17.72 -1.48
CA GLY A 52 -9.28 -16.64 -2.18
C GLY A 52 -9.19 -16.74 -3.70
N LEU A 53 -8.06 -17.18 -4.24
CA LEU A 53 -7.89 -17.41 -5.68
C LEU A 53 -8.72 -18.60 -6.18
N LEU A 54 -8.77 -19.69 -5.41
CA LEU A 54 -9.58 -20.88 -5.73
C LEU A 54 -11.08 -20.56 -5.66
N GLN A 55 -11.47 -19.68 -4.76
CA GLN A 55 -12.84 -19.21 -4.58
C GLN A 55 -13.23 -18.07 -5.55
N HIS A 56 -12.31 -17.61 -6.40
CA HIS A 56 -12.51 -16.49 -7.31
C HIS A 56 -12.97 -15.19 -6.61
N LEU A 57 -12.40 -14.91 -5.43
CA LEU A 57 -12.69 -13.66 -4.73
C LEU A 57 -12.24 -12.45 -5.56
N PRO A 58 -12.89 -11.28 -5.41
CA PRO A 58 -12.53 -10.09 -6.15
C PRO A 58 -11.10 -9.60 -5.84
N LEU A 59 -10.45 -8.98 -6.81
CA LEU A 59 -9.15 -8.34 -6.62
C LEU A 59 -9.23 -7.26 -5.53
N ASN A 60 -8.30 -7.31 -4.57
CA ASN A 60 -8.05 -6.22 -3.67
C ASN A 60 -6.93 -5.35 -4.24
N SER A 61 -7.31 -4.33 -5.03
CA SER A 61 -6.34 -3.48 -5.73
C SER A 61 -5.46 -2.72 -4.75
N ARG A 62 -6.05 -2.15 -3.70
CA ARG A 62 -5.34 -1.45 -2.61
C ARG A 62 -4.23 -2.33 -2.05
N MET A 63 -4.54 -3.55 -1.64
CA MET A 63 -3.54 -4.44 -1.05
C MET A 63 -2.54 -5.01 -2.06
N THR A 64 -3.00 -5.38 -3.26
CA THR A 64 -2.11 -5.93 -4.29
C THR A 64 -1.03 -4.92 -4.66
N PHE A 65 -1.42 -3.66 -4.93
CA PHE A 65 -0.46 -2.63 -5.31
C PHE A 65 0.40 -2.16 -4.13
N LEU A 66 -0.13 -2.12 -2.90
CA LEU A 66 0.69 -1.88 -1.71
C LEU A 66 1.77 -2.95 -1.55
N TRP A 67 1.40 -4.22 -1.67
CA TRP A 67 2.34 -5.33 -1.57
C TRP A 67 3.39 -5.29 -2.68
N TRP A 68 2.98 -5.10 -3.94
CA TRP A 68 3.89 -4.98 -5.08
C TRP A 68 4.85 -3.78 -5.00
N PHE A 69 4.39 -2.67 -4.44
CA PHE A 69 5.20 -1.47 -4.26
C PHE A 69 6.33 -1.73 -3.27
N HIS A 70 6.00 -2.33 -2.12
CA HIS A 70 6.95 -2.57 -1.05
C HIS A 70 7.73 -3.90 -1.15
N VAL A 71 7.28 -4.85 -1.97
CA VAL A 71 7.88 -6.17 -2.19
C VAL A 71 8.03 -6.41 -3.70
N PRO A 72 9.09 -5.88 -4.34
CA PRO A 72 9.30 -5.99 -5.78
C PRO A 72 9.29 -7.42 -6.32
N GLU A 73 9.72 -8.40 -5.53
CA GLU A 73 9.78 -9.81 -5.90
C GLU A 73 8.39 -10.44 -6.09
N ALA A 74 7.34 -9.84 -5.50
CA ALA A 74 5.96 -10.29 -5.62
C ALA A 74 5.27 -9.80 -6.90
N ARG A 75 5.82 -8.78 -7.56
CA ARG A 75 5.23 -8.15 -8.75
C ARG A 75 4.98 -9.18 -9.84
N GLN A 76 3.77 -9.13 -10.43
CA GLN A 76 3.32 -10.02 -11.51
C GLN A 76 3.33 -11.53 -11.19
N ARG A 77 3.67 -11.94 -9.96
CA ARG A 77 3.68 -13.35 -9.55
C ARG A 77 2.41 -13.78 -8.84
N ALA A 78 1.85 -12.89 -8.02
CA ALA A 78 0.65 -13.14 -7.25
C ALA A 78 -0.15 -11.85 -7.07
N MET A 79 -1.47 -12.02 -6.88
CA MET A 79 -2.40 -10.94 -6.58
C MET A 79 -3.10 -11.28 -5.27
N LEU A 80 -3.42 -10.25 -4.47
CA LEU A 80 -4.17 -10.41 -3.23
C LEU A 80 -5.65 -10.17 -3.54
N VAL A 81 -6.49 -11.14 -3.16
CA VAL A 81 -7.94 -11.14 -3.45
C VAL A 81 -8.74 -11.22 -2.15
N GLY A 82 -9.97 -10.72 -2.19
CA GLY A 82 -10.83 -10.63 -1.01
C GLY A 82 -10.39 -9.56 -0.02
N ASN A 83 -11.05 -9.53 1.13
CA ASN A 83 -10.67 -8.61 2.20
C ASN A 83 -9.32 -9.02 2.80
N ALA A 84 -8.58 -8.04 3.30
CA ALA A 84 -7.31 -8.28 3.97
C ALA A 84 -7.28 -7.62 5.35
N VAL A 85 -6.40 -8.09 6.22
CA VAL A 85 -6.12 -7.47 7.52
C VAL A 85 -4.65 -7.15 7.63
N ILE A 86 -4.31 -5.89 7.91
CA ILE A 86 -2.94 -5.46 8.21
C ILE A 86 -2.76 -5.43 9.73
N VAL A 87 -1.70 -6.07 10.22
CA VAL A 87 -1.22 -6.02 11.62
C VAL A 87 0.29 -5.75 11.63
N GLY A 88 0.85 -5.47 12.80
CA GLY A 88 2.30 -5.36 12.94
C GLY A 88 3.02 -6.67 12.66
N ALA A 89 4.29 -6.58 12.30
CA ALA A 89 5.15 -7.75 12.16
C ALA A 89 5.15 -8.58 13.46
N PRO A 90 5.25 -9.91 13.38
CA PRO A 90 5.22 -10.73 14.57
C PRO A 90 6.40 -10.41 15.49
N ASP A 91 6.17 -10.56 16.80
CA ASP A 91 7.24 -10.46 17.80
C ASP A 91 8.17 -11.69 17.75
N GLU A 92 9.17 -11.73 18.64
CA GLU A 92 10.15 -12.82 18.71
C GLU A 92 9.51 -14.20 19.00
N ASP A 93 8.32 -14.20 19.61
CA ASP A 93 7.55 -15.40 19.94
C ASP A 93 6.57 -15.79 18.81
N GLY A 94 6.52 -15.01 17.73
CA GLY A 94 5.62 -15.24 16.59
C GLY A 94 4.20 -14.72 16.79
N ASN A 95 3.94 -13.94 17.84
CA ASN A 95 2.61 -13.36 18.08
C ASN A 95 2.39 -12.14 17.19
N THR A 96 1.14 -11.96 16.72
CA THR A 96 0.72 -10.73 16.04
C THR A 96 0.88 -9.53 16.95
N THR A 97 1.43 -8.43 16.44
CA THR A 97 1.56 -7.16 17.16
C THR A 97 0.65 -6.09 16.55
N ASP A 98 0.44 -4.99 17.28
CA ASP A 98 -0.34 -3.87 16.77
C ASP A 98 0.27 -3.31 15.47
N VAL A 99 -0.58 -2.88 14.54
CA VAL A 99 -0.12 -2.11 13.39
C VAL A 99 0.70 -0.89 13.89
N PRO A 100 1.92 -0.65 13.36
CA PRO A 100 2.71 0.50 13.77
C PRO A 100 1.94 1.81 13.54
N GLU A 101 1.97 2.72 14.52
CA GLU A 101 1.19 3.97 14.45
C GLU A 101 1.55 4.83 13.22
N THR A 102 2.80 4.76 12.78
CA THR A 102 3.26 5.40 11.53
C THR A 102 2.57 4.84 10.30
N VAL A 103 2.36 3.52 10.24
CA VAL A 103 1.64 2.85 9.14
C VAL A 103 0.15 3.13 9.24
N LEU A 104 -0.41 3.13 10.44
CA LEU A 104 -1.81 3.51 10.65
C LEU A 104 -2.07 4.92 10.11
N SER A 105 -1.25 5.89 10.49
CA SER A 105 -1.35 7.27 10.03
C SER A 105 -1.21 7.34 8.51
N LEU A 106 -0.18 6.68 7.95
CA LEU A 106 0.09 6.64 6.50
C LEU A 106 -1.11 6.13 5.68
N LEU A 107 -1.78 5.08 6.15
CA LEU A 107 -2.83 4.39 5.40
C LEU A 107 -4.24 4.93 5.66
N THR A 108 -4.46 5.68 6.74
CA THR A 108 -5.79 6.17 7.13
C THR A 108 -5.96 7.69 7.09
N GLU A 109 -4.87 8.45 7.14
CA GLU A 109 -4.91 9.91 7.08
C GLU A 109 -4.74 10.42 5.65
N THR A 110 -5.41 11.53 5.36
CA THR A 110 -5.28 12.25 4.09
C THR A 110 -4.07 13.18 4.17
N LEU A 111 -3.02 12.84 3.43
CA LEU A 111 -1.88 13.70 3.17
C LEU A 111 -1.70 13.84 1.66
N VAL A 112 -1.10 14.94 1.24
CA VAL A 112 -0.79 15.12 -0.18
C VAL A 112 0.50 14.38 -0.50
N TYR A 113 0.47 13.49 -1.47
CA TYR A 113 1.62 12.74 -1.96
C TYR A 113 1.94 13.10 -3.41
N ARG A 114 3.18 12.85 -3.81
CA ARG A 114 3.62 12.85 -5.21
C ARG A 114 4.36 11.55 -5.50
N VAL A 115 4.31 11.14 -6.76
CA VAL A 115 5.09 10.01 -7.27
C VAL A 115 6.32 10.57 -7.97
N GLU A 116 7.48 10.03 -7.59
CA GLU A 116 8.74 10.28 -8.28
C GLU A 116 9.23 8.99 -8.94
N VAL A 117 9.88 9.11 -10.08
CA VAL A 117 10.32 7.99 -10.92
C VAL A 117 11.78 8.17 -11.31
N GLN A 118 12.52 7.08 -11.27
CA GLN A 118 13.87 7.01 -11.83
C GLN A 118 13.81 6.28 -13.18
N VAL A 119 14.61 6.76 -14.13
CA VAL A 119 14.63 6.28 -15.51
C VAL A 119 15.98 5.64 -15.82
N ILE A 120 15.98 4.64 -16.70
CA ILE A 120 17.19 3.92 -17.11
C ILE A 120 18.28 4.88 -17.61
N GLY A 121 19.49 4.71 -17.05
CA GLY A 121 20.64 5.55 -17.39
C GLY A 121 20.72 6.87 -16.63
N GLU A 122 19.76 7.15 -15.74
CA GLU A 122 19.70 8.38 -14.96
C GLU A 122 19.70 8.08 -13.46
N THR A 123 20.31 8.98 -12.69
CA THR A 123 20.32 8.88 -11.22
C THR A 123 19.32 9.83 -10.56
N GLU A 124 18.81 10.80 -11.33
CA GLU A 124 17.87 11.81 -10.85
C GLU A 124 16.46 11.23 -10.70
N TRP A 125 15.72 11.79 -9.74
CA TRP A 125 14.31 11.50 -9.54
C TRP A 125 13.48 12.53 -10.30
N HIS A 126 12.65 12.04 -11.21
CA HIS A 126 11.73 12.84 -12.00
C HIS A 126 10.35 12.84 -11.39
N ARG A 127 9.64 13.95 -11.56
CA ARG A 127 8.26 14.10 -11.08
C ARG A 127 7.47 14.97 -12.02
N ASN A 128 6.17 14.73 -12.07
CA ASN A 128 5.23 15.64 -12.73
C ASN A 128 4.53 16.52 -11.67
N ALA A 129 3.55 17.31 -12.12
CA ALA A 129 2.75 18.16 -11.24
C ALA A 129 1.61 17.42 -10.52
N ALA A 130 1.41 16.12 -10.76
CA ALA A 130 0.33 15.35 -10.16
C ALA A 130 0.53 15.23 -8.65
N LYS A 131 -0.59 15.30 -7.94
CA LYS A 131 -0.67 15.19 -6.48
C LYS A 131 -1.83 14.28 -6.14
N TYR A 132 -1.65 13.45 -5.14
CA TYR A 132 -2.60 12.45 -4.67
C TYR A 132 -2.96 12.76 -3.23
N THR A 133 -4.23 12.63 -2.84
CA THR A 133 -4.69 13.02 -1.49
C THR A 133 -4.62 11.90 -0.47
N ASP A 134 -4.27 10.69 -0.90
CA ASP A 134 -4.03 9.56 -0.02
C ASP A 134 -2.90 8.68 -0.56
N TYR A 135 -2.35 7.86 0.33
CA TYR A 135 -1.21 7.02 0.03
C TYR A 135 -1.57 5.88 -0.94
N TRP A 136 -2.80 5.37 -0.89
CA TRP A 136 -3.24 4.26 -1.73
C TRP A 136 -3.28 4.66 -3.19
N GLU A 137 -3.88 5.80 -3.50
CA GLU A 137 -3.94 6.35 -4.86
C GLU A 137 -2.53 6.58 -5.40
N ALA A 138 -1.65 7.20 -4.59
CA ALA A 138 -0.26 7.44 -4.97
C ALA A 138 0.51 6.15 -5.28
N VAL A 139 0.35 5.11 -4.45
CA VAL A 139 0.98 3.79 -4.65
C VAL A 139 0.45 3.10 -5.91
N ILE A 140 -0.87 3.11 -6.13
CA ILE A 140 -1.49 2.54 -7.33
C ILE A 140 -0.92 3.23 -8.57
N TRP A 141 -0.84 4.57 -8.58
CA TRP A 141 -0.24 5.32 -9.69
C TRP A 141 1.24 5.05 -9.87
N ALA A 142 2.01 4.96 -8.79
CA ALA A 142 3.42 4.60 -8.86
C ALA A 142 3.61 3.24 -9.55
N MET A 143 2.76 2.26 -9.20
CA MET A 143 2.82 0.93 -9.80
C MET A 143 2.36 0.90 -11.25
N LEU A 144 1.27 1.59 -11.59
CA LEU A 144 0.84 1.73 -12.98
C LEU A 144 1.89 2.44 -13.85
N LEU A 145 2.59 3.44 -13.30
CA LEU A 145 3.67 4.14 -13.99
C LEU A 145 4.84 3.20 -14.28
N LEU A 146 5.30 2.47 -13.27
CA LEU A 146 6.41 1.51 -13.42
C LEU A 146 6.08 0.40 -14.42
N GLU A 147 4.85 -0.13 -14.39
CA GLU A 147 4.40 -1.18 -15.30
C GLU A 147 4.22 -0.70 -16.75
N ARG A 148 3.80 0.54 -16.95
CA ARG A 148 3.48 1.05 -18.30
C ARG A 148 4.66 1.71 -18.99
N TRP A 149 5.64 2.22 -18.25
CA TRP A 149 6.77 2.94 -18.83
C TRP A 149 8.02 2.08 -18.84
N ALA A 150 8.35 1.51 -20.00
CA ALA A 150 9.48 0.60 -20.16
C ALA A 150 10.87 1.17 -19.79
N LEU A 151 11.00 2.50 -19.66
CA LEU A 151 12.24 3.14 -19.24
C LEU A 151 12.29 3.40 -17.72
N ALA A 152 11.16 3.29 -17.01
CA ALA A 152 11.13 3.47 -15.56
C ALA A 152 11.81 2.28 -14.87
N THR A 153 12.79 2.57 -14.02
CA THR A 153 13.56 1.55 -13.28
C THR A 153 13.16 1.49 -11.81
N ASP A 154 12.69 2.60 -11.25
CA ASP A 154 12.24 2.67 -9.86
C ASP A 154 11.19 3.76 -9.66
N VAL A 155 10.39 3.62 -8.61
CA VAL A 155 9.36 4.59 -8.21
C VAL A 155 9.35 4.78 -6.71
N ARG A 156 9.07 6.00 -6.26
CA ARG A 156 8.84 6.29 -4.84
C ARG A 156 7.64 7.21 -4.67
N VAL A 157 6.94 7.03 -3.56
CA VAL A 157 5.87 7.92 -3.10
C VAL A 157 6.45 8.77 -1.98
N VAL A 158 6.36 10.09 -2.12
CA VAL A 158 6.87 11.04 -1.12
C VAL A 158 5.78 12.02 -0.70
N PRO A 159 5.69 12.39 0.60
CA PRO A 159 4.76 13.40 1.05
C PRO A 159 5.13 14.77 0.47
N VAL A 160 4.12 15.58 0.16
CA VAL A 160 4.27 16.98 -0.19
C VAL A 160 4.17 17.80 1.09
N LEU A 161 5.32 18.24 1.60
CA LEU A 161 5.36 19.16 2.73
C LEU A 161 5.01 20.58 2.22
N ASP A 162 4.31 21.39 3.02
CA ASP A 162 3.86 22.75 2.65
C ASP A 162 4.96 23.68 2.09
N GLN A 163 6.24 23.36 2.34
CA GLN A 163 7.40 24.11 1.86
C GLN A 163 7.76 23.83 0.38
N ASP A 164 7.16 22.81 -0.25
CA ASP A 164 7.38 22.43 -1.65
C ASP A 164 6.38 23.08 -2.64
N VAL A 165 5.59 24.06 -2.19
CA VAL A 165 4.86 24.96 -3.09
C VAL A 165 5.83 26.01 -3.64
N LEU A 166 6.80 25.56 -4.45
CA LEU A 166 7.60 26.51 -5.22
C LEU A 166 6.68 27.22 -6.23
N PRO A 167 6.82 28.54 -6.41
CA PRO A 167 5.97 29.31 -7.29
C PRO A 167 6.08 28.76 -8.70
N ILE A 168 4.93 28.42 -9.28
CA ILE A 168 4.78 28.10 -10.70
C ILE A 168 5.45 29.25 -11.46
N PHE A 169 6.46 28.93 -12.27
CA PHE A 169 7.24 29.90 -13.04
C PHE A 169 6.30 30.90 -13.73
N ARG A 170 6.55 32.20 -13.50
CA ARG A 170 5.99 33.29 -14.32
C ARG A 170 6.52 33.13 -15.74
N GLU A 171 5.63 32.89 -16.69
CA GLU A 171 5.87 33.30 -18.08
C GLU A 171 5.78 34.83 -18.12
N ASP A 172 6.93 35.51 -18.12
CA ASP A 172 7.04 36.88 -18.58
C ASP A 172 7.99 36.91 -19.79
N THR A 173 7.33 36.82 -20.94
CA THR A 173 7.56 37.50 -22.22
C THR A 173 8.86 38.30 -22.38
N LEU A 174 9.61 37.96 -23.43
CA LEU A 174 10.35 38.92 -24.27
C LEU A 174 9.95 38.73 -25.73
#